data_AF-A0AA38HGX4-F1
#
_entry.id   AF-A0AA38HGX4-F1
#
_cell.length_a   1.000
_cell.length_b   1.000
_cell.length_c   1.000
_cell.angle_alpha   90.00
_cell.angle_beta   90.00
_cell.angle_gamma   90.00
#
_symmetry.space_group_name_H-M   'P 1'
#
loop_
_entity.id
_entity.type
_entity.pdbx_description
1 polymer ?
#
loop_
_entity_poly.entity_id
_entity_poly.type
_entity_poly.pdbx_seq_one_letter_code
_entity_poly.pdbx_strand_id
1 'polypeptide(L)'
;MPVLQRALKDHSTSIKTQACRILGIMAGLADVKDLSYYFGDVIPRLQVALVDSNPEVRAESARALGLLASGMVAPISARLPPCLITISATQSG
;
A
#
# COMPACT_ATOMS: atom_id res chain seq x y z
N MET A 1 7.29 -4.21 11.04
CA MET A 1 8.45 -3.30 10.88
C MET A 1 8.52 -2.28 12.02
N PRO A 2 9.24 -2.57 13.12
CA PRO A 2 9.21 -1.75 14.34
C PRO A 2 9.77 -0.33 14.15
N VAL A 3 10.75 -0.15 13.24
CA VAL A 3 11.37 1.15 12.97
C VAL A 3 10.37 2.13 12.34
N LEU A 4 9.68 1.71 11.27
CA LEU A 4 8.68 2.54 10.60
C LEU A 4 7.46 2.79 11.47
N GLN A 5 7.07 1.81 12.29
CA GLN A 5 6.03 1.99 13.29
C GLN A 5 6.39 3.07 14.32
N ARG A 6 7.65 3.15 14.75
CA ARG A 6 8.10 4.18 15.68
C ARG A 6 8.16 5.55 15.01
N ALA A 7 8.64 5.60 13.77
CA ALA A 7 8.69 6.82 12.98
C ALA A 7 7.29 7.43 12.70
N LEU A 8 6.26 6.59 12.49
CA LEU A 8 4.87 7.06 12.35
C LEU A 8 4.26 7.61 13.64
N LYS A 9 4.86 7.31 14.80
CA LYS A 9 4.47 7.85 16.11
C LYS A 9 5.29 9.06 16.53
N ASP A 10 6.23 9.50 15.70
CA ASP A 10 7.08 10.64 16.02
C ASP A 10 6.27 11.96 15.98
N HIS A 11 6.68 12.93 16.79
CA HIS A 11 6.08 14.27 16.77
C HIS A 11 6.48 15.06 15.52
N SER A 12 7.61 14.73 14.89
CA SER A 12 8.07 15.39 13.68
C SER A 12 7.25 14.98 12.46
N THR A 13 6.61 15.97 11.83
CA THR A 13 5.88 15.81 10.57
C THR A 13 6.77 15.27 9.45
N SER A 14 8.03 15.71 9.38
CA SER A 14 9.00 15.23 8.37
C SER A 14 9.35 13.75 8.55
N ILE A 15 9.43 13.27 9.79
CA ILE A 15 9.68 11.85 10.06
C ILE A 15 8.45 11.02 9.69
N LYS A 16 7.25 11.50 10.00
CA LYS A 16 5.98 10.85 9.63
C LYS A 16 5.80 10.74 8.12
N THR A 17 6.04 11.83 7.37
CA THR A 17 5.95 11.80 5.89
C THR A 17 6.98 10.85 5.29
N GLN A 18 8.23 10.91 5.75
CA GLN A 18 9.29 10.03 5.24
C GLN A 18 9.01 8.55 5.55
N ALA A 19 8.45 8.24 6.71
CA ALA A 19 8.01 6.89 7.05
C ALA A 19 6.88 6.39 6.14
N CYS A 20 5.87 7.22 5.85
CA CYS A 20 4.81 6.90 4.90
C CYS A 20 5.37 6.64 3.50
N ARG A 21 6.30 7.48 3.04
CA ARG A 21 6.93 7.36 1.73
C ARG A 21 7.73 6.06 1.59
N ILE A 22 8.55 5.72 2.59
CA ILE A 22 9.32 4.46 2.61
C ILE A 22 8.36 3.26 2.59
N LEU A 23 7.27 3.31 3.37
CA LEU A 23 6.23 2.28 3.36
C LEU A 23 5.59 2.11 1.98
N GLY A 24 5.25 3.21 1.31
CA GLY A 24 4.66 3.17 -0.04
C GLY A 24 5.61 2.55 -1.07
N ILE A 25 6.88 2.95 -1.06
CA ILE A 25 7.89 2.39 -1.97
C ILE A 25 8.11 0.91 -1.68
N MET A 26 8.21 0.51 -0.41
CA MET A 26 8.31 -0.89 -0.04
C MET A 26 7.09 -1.69 -0.47
N ALA A 27 5.90 -1.11 -0.43
CA ALA A 27 4.69 -1.77 -0.91
C ALA A 27 4.67 -2.03 -2.42
N GLY A 28 5.40 -1.21 -3.20
CA GLY A 28 5.57 -1.42 -4.64
C GLY A 28 6.69 -2.41 -5.00
N LEU A 29 7.63 -2.67 -4.09
CA LEU A 29 8.81 -3.52 -4.34
C LEU A 29 8.72 -4.89 -3.65
N ALA A 30 7.99 -4.99 -2.53
CA ALA A 30 7.89 -6.20 -1.74
C ALA A 30 6.74 -7.10 -2.19
N ASP A 31 6.91 -8.41 -2.03
CA ASP A 31 5.85 -9.36 -2.27
C ASP A 31 4.69 -9.16 -1.28
N VAL A 32 3.47 -9.20 -1.81
CA VAL A 32 2.25 -8.97 -1.03
C VAL A 32 2.14 -9.93 0.15
N LYS A 33 2.66 -11.15 0.02
CA LYS A 33 2.66 -12.17 1.08
C LYS A 33 3.50 -11.74 2.29
N ASP A 34 4.68 -11.19 2.07
CA ASP A 34 5.54 -10.71 3.15
C ASP A 34 4.97 -9.46 3.80
N LEU A 35 4.33 -8.62 2.98
CA LEU A 35 3.69 -7.40 3.44
C LEU A 35 2.40 -7.67 4.23
N SER A 36 1.67 -8.74 3.89
CA SER A 36 0.41 -9.09 4.57
C SER A 36 0.56 -9.38 6.05
N TYR A 37 1.72 -9.90 6.49
CA TYR A 37 2.02 -10.06 7.92
C TYR A 37 2.07 -8.71 8.65
N TYR A 38 2.49 -7.64 7.96
CA TYR A 38 2.64 -6.31 8.53
C TYR A 38 1.38 -5.43 8.38
N PHE A 39 0.41 -5.81 7.54
CA PHE A 39 -0.81 -5.01 7.31
C PHE A 39 -1.61 -4.75 8.58
N GLY A 40 -1.69 -5.73 9.48
CA GLY A 40 -2.42 -5.60 10.75
C GLY A 40 -1.91 -4.43 11.61
N ASP A 41 -0.63 -4.10 11.51
CA ASP A 41 -0.03 -2.98 12.24
C ASP A 41 0.10 -1.70 11.40
N VAL A 42 0.32 -1.84 10.10
CA VAL A 42 0.64 -0.72 9.20
C VAL A 42 -0.62 0.04 8.78
N ILE A 43 -1.71 -0.67 8.44
CA ILE A 43 -2.94 -0.04 7.96
C ILE A 43 -3.55 0.90 9.02
N PRO A 44 -3.71 0.48 10.30
CA PRO A 44 -4.26 1.38 11.32
C PRO A 44 -3.41 2.64 11.52
N ARG A 45 -2.09 2.53 11.35
CA ARG A 45 -1.18 3.67 11.52
C ARG A 45 -1.26 4.66 10.37
N LEU A 46 -1.37 4.18 9.14
CA LEU A 46 -1.62 5.03 7.99
C LEU A 46 -3.00 5.69 8.07
N GLN A 47 -4.01 5.00 8.61
CA GLN A 47 -5.32 5.59 8.90
C GLN A 47 -5.25 6.71 9.94
N VAL A 48 -4.45 6.55 11.00
CA VAL A 48 -4.20 7.65 11.95
C VAL A 48 -3.47 8.82 11.28
N ALA A 49 -2.50 8.54 10.41
CA ALA A 49 -1.77 9.58 9.68
C ALA A 49 -2.62 10.28 8.59
N LEU A 50 -3.69 9.63 8.09
CA LEU A 50 -4.68 10.24 7.19
C LEU A 50 -5.50 11.36 7.84
N VAL A 51 -5.67 11.31 9.16
CA VAL A 51 -6.38 12.36 9.93
C VAL A 51 -5.42 13.30 10.66
N ASP A 52 -4.14 13.31 10.27
CA ASP A 52 -3.14 14.22 10.82
C ASP A 52 -3.46 15.68 10.45
N SER A 53 -3.17 16.61 11.38
CA SER A 53 -3.38 18.04 11.19
C SER A 53 -2.58 18.61 10.02
N ASN A 54 -1.43 18.00 9.70
CA ASN A 54 -0.57 18.45 8.61
C ASN A 54 -1.01 17.88 7.24
N PRO A 55 -1.26 18.74 6.23
CA PRO A 55 -1.69 18.31 4.89
C PRO A 55 -0.69 17.42 4.15
N GLU A 56 0.62 17.59 4.38
CA GLU A 56 1.65 16.77 3.73
C GLU A 56 1.62 15.34 4.26
N VAL A 57 1.44 15.16 5.57
CA VAL A 57 1.31 13.84 6.19
C VAL A 57 0.09 13.12 5.63
N ARG A 58 -1.04 13.82 5.46
CA ARG A 58 -2.24 13.24 4.86
C ARG A 58 -2.02 12.78 3.42
N ALA A 59 -1.42 13.63 2.59
CA ALA A 59 -1.17 13.32 1.18
C ALA A 59 -0.26 12.09 1.02
N GLU A 60 0.80 12.01 1.82
CA GLU A 60 1.76 10.91 1.72
C GLU A 60 1.21 9.61 2.32
N SER A 61 0.39 9.70 3.37
CA SER A 61 -0.32 8.54 3.93
C SER A 61 -1.33 7.97 2.94
N ALA A 62 -2.06 8.83 2.23
CA ALA A 62 -2.99 8.43 1.17
C ALA A 62 -2.25 7.74 0.01
N ARG A 63 -1.10 8.28 -0.42
CA ARG A 63 -0.25 7.63 -1.42
C ARG A 63 0.24 6.25 -0.97
N ALA A 64 0.75 6.15 0.25
CA ALA A 64 1.25 4.89 0.78
C ALA A 64 0.15 3.81 0.82
N LEU A 65 -1.07 4.19 1.23
CA LEU A 65 -2.23 3.30 1.20
C LEU A 65 -2.64 2.91 -0.22
N GLY A 66 -2.59 3.84 -1.17
CA GLY A 66 -2.86 3.54 -2.58
C GLY A 66 -1.86 2.54 -3.18
N LEU A 67 -0.57 2.69 -2.85
CA LEU A 67 0.48 1.76 -3.28
C LEU A 67 0.31 0.37 -2.65
N LEU A 68 -0.03 0.32 -1.35
CA LEU A 68 -0.38 -0.92 -0.66
C LEU A 68 -1.58 -1.61 -1.32
N ALA A 69 -2.64 -0.88 -1.61
CA ALA A 69 -3.84 -1.42 -2.26
C ALA A 69 -3.56 -1.91 -3.69
N SER A 70 -2.80 -1.13 -4.47
CA SER A 70 -2.40 -1.51 -5.82
C SER A 70 -1.50 -2.75 -5.83
N GLY A 71 -0.59 -2.85 -4.85
CA GLY A 71 0.23 -4.04 -4.63
C GLY A 71 -0.62 -5.29 -4.41
N MET A 72 -1.69 -5.22 -3.61
CA MET A 72 -2.61 -6.35 -3.38
C MET A 72 -3.48 -6.73 -4.58
N VAL A 73 -3.86 -5.76 -5.42
CA VAL A 73 -4.70 -6.01 -6.61
C VAL A 73 -3.91 -6.67 -7.74
N ALA A 74 -2.62 -6.33 -7.89
CA ALA A 74 -1.76 -6.91 -8.91
C ALA A 74 -1.69 -8.46 -8.90
N PRO A 75 -1.47 -9.16 -7.76
CA PRO A 75 -1.44 -10.62 -7.73
C PRO A 75 -2.82 -11.25 -7.85
N ILE A 76 -3.92 -10.53 -7.57
CA ILE A 76 -5.28 -11.06 -7.79
C ILE A 76 -5.59 -11.11 -9.29
N SER A 77 -5.19 -10.08 -10.04
CA SER A 77 -5.26 -10.07 -11.51
C SER A 77 -4.40 -11.17 -12.13
N ALA A 78 -3.17 -11.35 -11.64
CA ALA A 78 -2.26 -12.40 -12.12
C ALA A 78 -2.70 -13.84 -11.77
N ARG A 79 -3.68 -14.00 -10.86
CA ARG A 79 -4.19 -15.32 -10.44
C ARG A 79 -5.47 -15.72 -11.15
N LEU A 80 -6.00 -14.90 -12.07
CA LEU A 80 -7.02 -15.37 -12.99
C LEU A 80 -6.34 -16.29 -14.03
N PRO A 81 -6.71 -17.57 -14.12
CA PRO A 81 -6.10 -18.46 -15.10
C PRO A 81 -6.40 -17.95 -16.53
N PRO A 82 -5.42 -18.04 -17.45
CA PRO A 82 -5.55 -17.55 -18.82
C PRO A 82 -6.68 -18.21 -19.65
N CYS A 83 -7.37 -19.21 -19.09
CA CYS A 83 -8.46 -19.92 -19.76
C CYS A 83 -9.71 -19.06 -20.02
N LEU A 84 -9.92 -17.94 -19.33
CA LEU A 84 -11.10 -17.09 -19.55
C LEU A 84 -10.89 -15.90 -20.51
N ILE A 85 -9.64 -15.62 -20.90
CA ILE A 85 -9.32 -14.50 -21.82
C ILE A 85 -9.52 -14.94 -23.28
N THR A 86 -9.38 -16.24 -23.58
CA THR A 86 -9.53 -16.78 -24.94
C THR A 86 -10.99 -16.86 -25.39
N ILE A 87 -11.96 -16.99 -24.47
CA ILE A 87 -13.37 -17.19 -24.86
C ILE A 87 -14.03 -15.89 -25.34
N SER A 88 -13.55 -14.72 -24.91
CA SER A 88 -14.08 -13.43 -25.36
C SER A 88 -13.46 -12.93 -26.68
N ALA A 89 -12.44 -13.61 -27.23
CA ALA A 89 -11.78 -13.23 -28.48
C ALA A 89 -12.25 -14.05 -29.70
N THR A 90 -13.14 -15.03 -29.51
CA THR A 90 -13.60 -15.95 -30.58
C THR A 90 -15.03 -15.71 -31.07
N GLN A 91 -15.71 -14.65 -30.63
CA GLN A 91 -16.98 -14.23 -31.23
C GLN A 91 -16.97 -12.75 -31.60
N SER A 92 -16.70 -12.50 -32.89
CA SER A 92 -17.21 -11.42 -33.78
C SER A 92 -16.24 -11.46 -34.98
N GLY A 93 -16.45 -12.28 -36.02
CA GLY A 93 -17.74 -12.58 -36.64
C GLY A 93 -18.13 -11.41 -37.51
#